data_AF-A0A9E1ABS4-F1
#
_entry.id   AF-A0A9E1ABS4-F1
#
_cell.length_a   1.000
_cell.length_b   1.000
_cell.length_c   1.000
_cell.angle_alpha   90.00
_cell.angle_beta   90.00
_cell.angle_gamma   90.00
#
_symmetry.space_group_name_H-M   'P 1'
#
loop_
_entity.id
_entity.type
_entity.pdbx_description
1 polymer ?
#
loop_
_entity_poly.entity_id
_entity_poly.type
_entity_poly.pdbx_seq_one_letter_code
_entity_poly.pdbx_strand_id
1 'polypeptide(L)'
;MEGKAGMTHGSLFSGIGGFEQAAQWVGIHTLWSCEIASYPRRILEKVFPKTTKHEDIKQLSNPGYVDVISGGFPCQDISLAGGGVGIYGSRSGLWCEMYRIIREVRPRYVIIENSTALLFRGFERVLCDLSEIGYDAEWQCLSNADFGFDHRRERLYVIAYSNKVKRQAGRFQEWNQAQGIFVPPSNQHCGFSIAQRVLEMPDREHIGINDGIRGWTHRVGCLGNAVNPVVAKYLFECIILYENKISKRIK
;
A
#
# COMPACT_ATOMS: atom_id res chain seq x y z
N MET A 1 -17.01 6.08 -11.10
CA MET A 1 -16.09 7.24 -11.08
C MET A 1 -14.95 6.89 -12.00
N GLU A 2 -14.83 7.55 -13.15
CA GLU A 2 -13.69 7.34 -14.05
C GLU A 2 -12.42 7.85 -13.36
N GLY A 3 -11.59 6.90 -12.90
CA GLY A 3 -10.24 7.21 -12.42
C GLY A 3 -9.47 7.89 -13.55
N LYS A 4 -8.77 8.97 -13.23
CA LYS A 4 -7.97 9.73 -14.19
C LYS A 4 -7.00 8.76 -14.89
N ALA A 5 -7.27 8.48 -16.17
CA ALA A 5 -6.44 7.60 -16.99
C ALA A 5 -4.99 8.12 -16.96
N GLY A 6 -4.05 7.29 -16.48
CA GLY A 6 -2.62 7.55 -16.64
C GLY A 6 -1.74 7.44 -15.39
N MET A 7 -2.27 7.20 -14.18
CA MET A 7 -1.38 6.94 -13.04
C MET A 7 -0.73 5.56 -13.13
N THR A 8 0.54 5.52 -12.74
CA THR A 8 1.39 4.32 -12.74
C THR A 8 1.81 3.95 -11.32
N HIS A 9 2.00 2.65 -11.08
CA HIS A 9 2.28 2.10 -9.75
C HIS A 9 3.51 1.19 -9.76
N GLY A 10 4.30 1.26 -8.69
CA GLY A 10 5.37 0.32 -8.38
C GLY A 10 5.16 -0.28 -7.00
N SER A 11 5.24 -1.61 -6.89
CA SER A 11 4.99 -2.35 -5.64
C SER A 11 6.28 -2.88 -5.05
N LEU A 12 6.54 -2.60 -3.78
CA LEU A 12 7.67 -3.15 -3.01
C LEU A 12 7.14 -4.06 -1.92
N PHE A 13 7.85 -5.17 -1.66
CA PHE A 13 7.40 -6.19 -0.70
C PHE A 13 5.99 -6.69 -1.06
N SER A 14 5.78 -6.97 -2.35
CA SER A 14 4.47 -7.21 -2.95
C SER A 14 3.66 -8.33 -2.29
N GLY A 15 4.34 -9.29 -1.65
CA GLY A 15 3.72 -10.52 -1.21
C GLY A 15 2.98 -11.16 -2.38
N ILE A 16 1.72 -11.53 -2.17
CA ILE A 16 0.87 -12.15 -3.20
C ILE A 16 0.17 -11.15 -4.13
N GLY A 17 0.50 -9.85 -4.03
CA GLY A 17 0.00 -8.82 -4.95
C GLY A 17 -1.23 -8.06 -4.47
N GLY A 18 -1.39 -7.85 -3.16
CA GLY A 18 -2.56 -7.15 -2.61
C GLY A 18 -2.68 -5.70 -3.09
N PHE A 19 -1.57 -4.97 -3.15
CA PHE A 19 -1.53 -3.60 -3.67
C PHE A 19 -1.73 -3.56 -5.19
N GLU A 20 -1.10 -4.49 -5.92
CA GLU A 20 -1.23 -4.61 -7.37
C GLU A 20 -2.67 -4.87 -7.79
N GLN A 21 -3.36 -5.76 -7.06
CA GLN A 21 -4.75 -6.06 -7.31
C GLN A 21 -5.64 -4.85 -7.06
N ALA A 22 -5.39 -4.12 -5.98
CA ALA A 22 -6.12 -2.89 -5.63
C ALA A 22 -5.88 -1.77 -6.67
N ALA A 23 -4.64 -1.56 -7.09
CA ALA A 23 -4.28 -0.61 -8.14
C ALA A 23 -5.02 -0.93 -9.44
N GLN A 24 -5.06 -2.21 -9.84
CA GLN A 24 -5.79 -2.65 -11.03
C GLN A 24 -7.30 -2.35 -10.92
N TRP A 25 -7.93 -2.58 -9.76
CA TRP A 25 -9.36 -2.31 -9.56
C TRP A 25 -9.73 -0.84 -9.71
N VAL A 26 -8.81 0.08 -9.44
CA VAL A 26 -9.03 1.53 -9.60
C VAL A 26 -8.46 2.10 -10.90
N GLY A 27 -7.97 1.23 -11.81
CA GLY A 27 -7.44 1.63 -13.11
C GLY A 27 -6.01 2.18 -13.10
N ILE A 28 -5.22 1.91 -12.06
CA ILE A 28 -3.80 2.27 -11.95
C ILE A 28 -2.95 1.09 -12.42
N HIS A 29 -2.03 1.32 -13.36
CA HIS A 29 -1.20 0.25 -13.93
C HIS A 29 0.07 0.01 -13.10
N THR A 30 0.24 -1.20 -12.57
CA THR A 30 1.50 -1.62 -11.93
C THR A 30 2.56 -1.92 -12.98
N LEU A 31 3.59 -1.07 -13.09
CA LEU A 31 4.68 -1.22 -14.05
C LEU A 31 5.74 -2.22 -13.56
N TRP A 32 6.09 -2.15 -12.28
CA TRP A 32 7.07 -3.05 -11.68
C TRP A 32 6.67 -3.48 -10.26
N SER A 33 7.15 -4.64 -9.85
CA SER A 33 6.97 -5.19 -8.51
C SER A 33 8.28 -5.80 -7.99
N CYS A 34 8.49 -5.84 -6.67
CA CYS A 34 9.66 -6.43 -6.04
C CYS A 34 9.27 -7.35 -4.88
N GLU A 35 9.63 -8.64 -4.96
CA GLU A 35 9.30 -9.63 -3.95
C GLU A 35 10.37 -10.73 -3.86
N ILE A 36 10.92 -10.94 -2.66
CA ILE A 36 12.03 -11.87 -2.44
C ILE A 36 11.55 -13.33 -2.38
N ALA A 37 10.35 -13.58 -1.85
CA ALA A 37 9.85 -14.93 -1.63
C ALA A 37 9.43 -15.57 -2.96
N SER A 38 9.90 -16.81 -3.18
CA SER A 38 9.66 -17.55 -4.42
C SER A 38 8.18 -17.91 -4.64
N TYR A 39 7.44 -18.25 -3.58
CA TYR A 39 6.03 -18.61 -3.71
C TYR A 39 5.15 -17.42 -4.14
N PRO A 40 5.18 -16.25 -3.47
CA PRO A 40 4.40 -15.10 -3.91
C PRO A 40 4.81 -14.61 -5.31
N ARG A 41 6.10 -14.65 -5.67
CA ARG A 41 6.54 -14.35 -7.04
C ARG A 41 5.84 -15.21 -8.11
N ARG A 42 5.70 -16.52 -7.88
CA ARG A 42 4.96 -17.40 -8.80
C ARG A 42 3.50 -16.98 -8.97
N ILE A 43 2.88 -16.44 -7.91
CA ILE A 43 1.53 -15.88 -7.98
C ILE A 43 1.54 -14.59 -8.81
N LEU A 44 2.48 -13.68 -8.53
CA LEU A 44 2.61 -12.41 -9.25
C LEU A 44 2.87 -12.62 -10.75
N GLU A 45 3.69 -13.61 -11.11
CA GLU A 45 3.92 -14.01 -12.51
C GLU A 45 2.64 -14.44 -13.22
N LYS A 46 1.79 -15.21 -12.53
CA LYS A 46 0.52 -15.71 -13.08
C LYS A 46 -0.54 -14.61 -13.18
N VAL A 47 -0.69 -13.79 -12.14
CA VAL A 47 -1.79 -12.80 -12.04
C VAL A 47 -1.45 -11.50 -12.77
N PHE A 48 -0.18 -11.08 -12.74
CA PHE A 48 0.28 -9.83 -13.32
C PHE A 48 1.37 -10.06 -14.37
N PRO A 49 1.10 -10.79 -15.47
CA PRO A 49 2.13 -11.21 -16.43
C PRO A 49 2.85 -10.02 -17.11
N LYS A 50 2.17 -8.87 -17.24
CA LYS A 50 2.72 -7.65 -17.89
C LYS A 50 3.59 -6.77 -16.98
N THR A 51 3.59 -7.01 -15.67
CA THR A 51 4.40 -6.25 -14.72
C THR A 51 5.85 -6.75 -14.73
N THR A 52 6.84 -5.87 -14.70
CA THR A 52 8.25 -6.25 -14.54
C THR A 52 8.50 -6.73 -13.11
N LYS A 53 9.03 -7.93 -12.91
CA LYS A 53 9.28 -8.48 -11.56
C LYS A 53 10.76 -8.37 -11.21
N HIS A 54 11.00 -7.82 -10.03
CA HIS A 54 12.29 -7.83 -9.35
C HIS A 54 12.22 -8.73 -8.12
N GLU A 55 13.37 -9.25 -7.70
CA GLU A 55 13.45 -10.21 -6.60
C GLU A 55 13.93 -9.56 -5.30
N ASP A 56 15.19 -9.13 -5.27
CA ASP A 56 15.79 -8.55 -4.07
C ASP A 56 15.83 -7.03 -4.14
N ILE A 57 15.12 -6.37 -3.23
CA ILE A 57 15.10 -4.90 -3.13
C ILE A 57 16.50 -4.32 -2.92
N LYS A 58 17.41 -5.04 -2.24
CA LYS A 58 18.79 -4.58 -2.02
C LYS A 58 19.61 -4.49 -3.31
N GLN A 59 19.20 -5.24 -4.33
CA GLN A 59 19.83 -5.26 -5.65
C GLN A 59 19.04 -4.43 -6.67
N LEU A 60 17.82 -3.99 -6.30
CA LEU A 60 16.99 -3.17 -7.15
C LEU A 60 17.57 -1.77 -7.29
N SER A 61 17.84 -1.36 -8.52
CA SER A 61 18.25 -0.02 -8.90
C SER A 61 17.52 0.41 -10.16
N ASN A 62 17.10 1.66 -10.21
CA ASN A 62 16.46 2.34 -11.32
C ASN A 62 15.30 1.54 -11.96
N PRO A 63 14.25 1.17 -11.19
CA PRO A 63 13.12 0.40 -11.72
C PRO A 63 12.24 1.17 -12.73
N GLY A 64 12.54 2.46 -12.96
CA GLY A 64 11.72 3.36 -13.77
C GLY A 64 10.70 4.13 -12.95
N TYR A 65 10.31 5.29 -13.46
CA TYR A 65 9.38 6.19 -12.78
C TYR A 65 7.98 5.57 -12.67
N VAL A 66 7.35 5.78 -11.51
CA VAL A 66 5.92 5.52 -11.25
C VAL A 66 5.34 6.66 -10.42
N ASP A 67 4.04 6.92 -10.56
CA ASP A 67 3.36 7.98 -9.79
C ASP A 67 3.14 7.59 -8.33
N VAL A 68 2.92 6.31 -8.06
CA VAL A 68 2.67 5.77 -6.72
C VAL A 68 3.64 4.62 -6.45
N ILE A 69 4.35 4.66 -5.32
CA ILE A 69 5.00 3.48 -4.75
C ILE A 69 4.15 2.96 -3.60
N SER A 70 3.93 1.65 -3.50
CA SER A 70 3.36 1.03 -2.30
C SER A 70 4.30 -0.02 -1.70
N GLY A 71 4.18 -0.28 -0.41
CA GLY A 71 4.83 -1.43 0.19
C GLY A 71 4.60 -1.59 1.69
N GLY A 72 4.56 -2.86 2.12
CA GLY A 72 4.51 -3.25 3.53
C GLY A 72 5.85 -3.87 3.94
N PHE A 73 6.81 -3.04 4.39
CA PHE A 73 8.14 -3.56 4.72
C PHE A 73 8.08 -4.47 5.95
N PRO A 74 8.81 -5.61 5.97
CA PRO A 74 8.75 -6.57 7.08
C PRO A 74 9.04 -5.93 8.45
N CYS A 75 8.20 -6.27 9.42
CA CYS A 75 8.16 -5.72 10.78
C CYS A 75 8.75 -6.70 11.82
N GLN A 76 9.63 -7.61 11.39
CA GLN A 76 9.96 -8.83 12.17
C GLN A 76 10.66 -8.55 13.53
N ASP A 77 11.32 -7.40 13.70
CA ASP A 77 11.94 -7.02 14.99
C ASP A 77 11.04 -6.12 15.87
N ILE A 78 9.76 -5.94 15.51
CA ILE A 78 8.78 -5.11 16.23
C ILE A 78 7.70 -5.97 16.93
N SER A 79 7.77 -7.31 16.83
CA SER A 79 6.94 -8.22 17.62
C SER A 79 7.49 -8.42 19.05
N LEU A 80 6.62 -8.69 20.02
CA LEU A 80 6.94 -8.88 21.46
C LEU A 80 7.93 -10.03 21.76
N ALA A 81 8.27 -10.87 20.78
CA ALA A 81 9.06 -12.08 20.97
C ALA A 81 10.58 -11.92 20.71
N GLY A 82 11.04 -10.77 20.21
CA GLY A 82 12.46 -10.51 19.95
C GLY A 82 12.91 -9.18 20.54
N GLY A 83 13.88 -9.21 21.46
CA GLY A 83 14.35 -8.10 22.30
C GLY A 83 14.37 -6.72 21.62
N GLY A 84 13.70 -5.76 22.28
CA GLY A 84 13.46 -4.41 21.78
C GLY A 84 14.73 -3.57 21.62
N VAL A 85 15.32 -3.60 20.42
CA VAL A 85 16.39 -2.65 20.02
C VAL A 85 15.81 -1.46 19.25
N GLY A 86 14.50 -1.46 18.96
CA GLY A 86 13.85 -0.40 18.19
C GLY A 86 14.46 -0.23 16.79
N ILE A 87 14.23 0.93 16.19
CA ILE A 87 14.60 1.27 14.81
C ILE A 87 16.08 1.65 14.61
N TYR A 88 16.92 1.52 15.64
CA TYR A 88 18.37 1.79 15.60
C TYR A 88 19.23 0.52 15.48
N GLY A 89 18.63 -0.68 15.53
CA GLY A 89 19.34 -1.93 15.28
C GLY A 89 19.59 -2.17 13.78
N SER A 90 20.55 -3.05 13.46
CA SER A 90 20.96 -3.47 12.10
C SER A 90 19.86 -4.02 11.18
N ARG A 91 18.60 -4.02 11.62
CA ARG A 91 17.43 -4.58 10.93
C ARG A 91 16.32 -3.56 10.61
N SER A 92 16.58 -2.26 10.78
CA SER A 92 15.90 -1.18 10.02
C SER A 92 16.27 -1.18 8.52
N GLY A 93 17.02 -2.19 8.04
CA GLY A 93 17.58 -2.22 6.69
C GLY A 93 16.54 -2.19 5.57
N LEU A 94 15.41 -2.90 5.70
CA LEU A 94 14.41 -2.93 4.62
C LEU A 94 13.62 -1.63 4.49
N TRP A 95 13.43 -0.88 5.58
CA TRP A 95 12.97 0.50 5.48
C TRP A 95 13.99 1.37 4.75
N CYS A 96 15.29 1.25 5.08
CA CYS A 96 16.34 1.99 4.36
C CYS A 96 16.33 1.68 2.86
N GLU A 97 16.10 0.42 2.46
CA GLU A 97 15.97 0.05 1.04
C GLU A 97 14.71 0.65 0.40
N MET A 98 13.56 0.59 1.08
CA MET A 98 12.34 1.25 0.61
C MET A 98 12.56 2.75 0.43
N TYR A 99 13.14 3.41 1.43
CA TYR A 99 13.50 4.82 1.41
C TYR A 99 14.48 5.15 0.27
N ARG A 100 15.48 4.30 0.02
CA ARG A 100 16.41 4.43 -1.10
C ARG A 100 15.66 4.43 -2.44
N ILE A 101 14.75 3.47 -2.65
CA ILE A 101 13.95 3.41 -3.88
C ILE A 101 13.03 4.63 -4.01
N ILE A 102 12.39 5.08 -2.92
CA ILE A 102 11.57 6.31 -2.94
C ILE A 102 12.42 7.53 -3.33
N ARG A 103 13.65 7.64 -2.81
CA ARG A 103 14.59 8.72 -3.13
C ARG A 103 15.04 8.73 -4.59
N GLU A 104 15.21 7.54 -5.15
CA GLU A 104 15.63 7.33 -6.53
C GLU A 104 14.48 7.63 -7.51
N VAL A 105 13.31 7.03 -7.27
CA VAL A 105 12.16 7.13 -8.17
C VAL A 105 11.43 8.47 -8.04
N ARG A 106 11.41 9.07 -6.84
CA ARG A 106 10.68 10.30 -6.50
C ARG A 106 9.20 10.26 -6.94
N PRO A 107 8.42 9.24 -6.53
CA PRO A 107 7.01 9.13 -6.91
C PRO A 107 6.20 10.29 -6.33
N ARG A 108 5.04 10.58 -6.90
CA ARG A 108 4.15 11.65 -6.38
C ARG A 108 3.56 11.27 -5.03
N TYR A 109 3.24 10.00 -4.87
CA TYR A 109 2.63 9.42 -3.68
C TYR A 109 3.39 8.15 -3.24
N VAL A 110 3.40 7.89 -1.94
CA VAL A 110 3.90 6.65 -1.34
C VAL A 110 2.85 6.12 -0.38
N ILE A 111 2.52 4.83 -0.49
CA ILE A 111 1.67 4.11 0.45
C ILE A 111 2.56 3.18 1.27
N ILE A 112 2.55 3.32 2.59
CA ILE A 112 3.29 2.47 3.51
C ILE A 112 2.29 1.72 4.38
N GLU A 113 2.42 0.39 4.45
CA GLU A 113 1.68 -0.46 5.38
C GLU A 113 2.63 -1.02 6.44
N ASN A 114 2.18 -1.08 7.69
CA ASN A 114 2.90 -1.76 8.74
C ASN A 114 1.97 -2.16 9.91
N SER A 115 2.48 -2.94 10.86
CA SER A 115 1.79 -3.13 12.14
C SER A 115 1.63 -1.81 12.89
N THR A 116 0.57 -1.70 13.69
CA THR A 116 0.34 -0.52 14.55
C THR A 116 1.46 -0.30 15.56
N ALA A 117 2.25 -1.35 15.87
CA ALA A 117 3.40 -1.24 16.75
C ALA A 117 4.50 -0.31 16.20
N LEU A 118 4.54 -0.05 14.89
CA LEU A 118 5.48 0.92 14.32
C LEU A 118 5.31 2.32 14.94
N LEU A 119 4.06 2.73 15.26
CA LEU A 119 3.75 4.05 15.83
C LEU A 119 4.59 4.42 17.05
N PHE A 120 4.95 3.45 17.87
CA PHE A 120 5.71 3.66 19.10
C PHE A 120 7.08 2.95 19.10
N ARG A 121 7.49 2.38 17.96
CA ARG A 121 8.78 1.67 17.81
C ARG A 121 9.69 2.25 16.73
N GLY A 122 9.42 3.46 16.27
CA GLY A 122 10.30 4.19 15.37
C GLY A 122 9.63 4.85 14.17
N PHE A 123 8.30 5.04 14.21
CA PHE A 123 7.58 5.76 13.17
C PHE A 123 8.12 7.19 12.96
N GLU A 124 8.67 7.82 14.00
CA GLU A 124 9.34 9.12 13.91
C GLU A 124 10.48 9.11 12.88
N ARG A 125 11.23 8.01 12.75
CA ARG A 125 12.29 7.92 11.74
C ARG A 125 11.72 7.86 10.33
N VAL A 126 10.63 7.12 10.13
CA VAL A 126 9.92 7.06 8.84
C VAL A 126 9.47 8.47 8.42
N LEU A 127 8.89 9.23 9.36
CA LEU A 127 8.46 10.60 9.13
C LEU A 127 9.63 11.56 8.87
N CYS A 128 10.71 11.46 9.65
CA CYS A 128 11.91 12.26 9.45
C CYS A 128 12.55 12.01 8.07
N ASP A 129 12.73 10.75 7.70
CA ASP A 129 13.31 10.35 6.41
C ASP A 129 12.45 10.88 5.25
N LEU A 130 11.12 10.71 5.30
CA LEU A 130 10.21 11.26 4.29
C LEU A 130 10.27 12.80 4.22
N SER A 131 10.30 13.48 5.36
CA SER A 131 10.41 14.93 5.43
C SER A 131 11.74 15.44 4.86
N GLU A 132 12.85 14.74 5.11
CA GLU A 132 14.19 15.09 4.61
C GLU A 132 14.20 15.17 3.08
N ILE A 133 13.46 14.28 2.42
CA ILE A 133 13.35 14.26 0.96
C ILE A 133 12.19 15.11 0.44
N GLY A 134 11.54 15.89 1.31
CA GLY A 134 10.49 16.84 0.96
C GLY A 134 9.14 16.18 0.66
N TYR A 135 8.78 15.16 1.42
CA TYR A 135 7.43 14.60 1.44
C TYR A 135 6.72 15.04 2.72
N ASP A 136 5.42 15.22 2.63
CA ASP A 136 4.53 15.27 3.78
C ASP A 136 3.82 13.92 3.89
N ALA A 137 3.29 13.60 5.07
CA ALA A 137 2.64 12.32 5.31
C ALA A 137 1.44 12.45 6.24
N GLU A 138 0.36 11.77 5.88
CA GLU A 138 -0.79 11.55 6.73
C GLU A 138 -0.93 10.04 6.97
N TRP A 139 -1.51 9.64 8.10
CA TRP A 139 -1.66 8.22 8.43
C TRP A 139 -2.94 7.93 9.22
N GLN A 140 -3.39 6.67 9.13
CA GLN A 140 -4.50 6.12 9.91
C GLN A 140 -4.18 4.68 10.32
N CYS A 141 -4.69 4.26 11.48
CA CYS A 141 -4.82 2.84 11.81
C CYS A 141 -6.17 2.35 11.29
N LEU A 142 -6.14 1.34 10.43
CA LEU A 142 -7.34 0.77 9.82
C LEU A 142 -7.40 -0.72 10.14
N SER A 143 -8.57 -1.16 10.56
CA SER A 143 -8.89 -2.56 10.81
C SER A 143 -9.61 -3.14 9.61
N ASN A 144 -9.32 -4.40 9.28
CA ASN A 144 -10.13 -5.13 8.31
C ASN A 144 -11.63 -5.17 8.72
N ALA A 145 -11.95 -5.08 10.02
CA ALA A 145 -13.33 -4.98 10.49
C ALA A 145 -14.05 -3.70 10.00
N ASP A 146 -13.32 -2.59 9.80
CA ASP A 146 -13.87 -1.33 9.28
C ASP A 146 -14.32 -1.46 7.81
N PHE A 147 -13.86 -2.51 7.12
CA PHE A 147 -14.20 -2.88 5.76
C PHE A 147 -15.12 -4.11 5.71
N GLY A 148 -15.74 -4.44 6.85
CA GLY A 148 -16.71 -5.53 6.99
C GLY A 148 -16.11 -6.91 7.28
N PHE A 149 -14.80 -7.10 7.26
CA PHE A 149 -14.24 -8.44 7.52
C PHE A 149 -14.49 -8.89 8.97
N ASP A 150 -14.64 -10.19 9.18
CA ASP A 150 -14.92 -10.82 10.48
C ASP A 150 -13.69 -10.90 11.41
N HIS A 151 -12.59 -10.22 11.05
CA HIS A 151 -11.35 -10.21 11.81
C HIS A 151 -10.77 -8.80 11.94
N ARG A 152 -10.20 -8.50 13.11
CA ARG A 152 -9.71 -7.17 13.48
C ARG A 152 -8.25 -6.93 13.10
N ARG A 153 -7.80 -7.40 11.94
CA ARG A 153 -6.41 -7.17 11.53
C ARG A 153 -6.19 -5.66 11.34
N GLU A 154 -5.69 -5.02 12.38
CA GLU A 154 -5.41 -3.59 12.41
C GLU A 154 -3.98 -3.33 11.96
N ARG A 155 -3.82 -2.34 11.08
CA ARG A 155 -2.54 -1.94 10.51
C ARG A 155 -2.45 -0.43 10.39
N LEU A 156 -1.23 0.08 10.52
CA LEU A 156 -0.89 1.45 10.21
C LEU A 156 -0.77 1.58 8.69
N TYR A 157 -1.52 2.53 8.13
CA TYR A 157 -1.40 2.93 6.74
C TYR A 157 -1.00 4.40 6.68
N VAL A 158 0.03 4.68 5.88
CA VAL A 158 0.55 6.03 5.68
C VAL A 158 0.43 6.36 4.20
N ILE A 159 -0.08 7.55 3.89
CA ILE A 159 0.00 8.13 2.55
C ILE A 159 0.92 9.33 2.63
N ALA A 160 2.10 9.21 2.03
CA ALA A 160 3.04 10.30 1.86
C ALA A 160 2.94 10.90 0.47
N TYR A 161 3.14 12.20 0.34
CA TYR A 161 3.05 12.93 -0.92
C TYR A 161 4.10 14.03 -1.01
N SER A 162 4.63 14.25 -2.21
CA SER A 162 5.70 15.24 -2.39
C SER A 162 5.22 16.65 -2.04
N ASN A 163 6.10 17.48 -1.46
CA ASN A 163 5.86 18.90 -1.22
C ASN A 163 5.48 19.67 -2.48
N LYS A 164 5.80 19.17 -3.69
CA LYS A 164 5.29 19.74 -4.95
C LYS A 164 3.76 19.60 -5.04
N VAL A 165 3.23 18.44 -4.67
CA VAL A 165 1.78 18.18 -4.56
C VAL A 165 1.17 19.07 -3.48
N LYS A 166 1.81 19.17 -2.30
CA LYS A 166 1.35 20.08 -1.23
C LYS A 166 1.35 21.55 -1.65
N ARG A 167 2.39 22.03 -2.35
CA ARG A 167 2.47 23.42 -2.85
C ARG A 167 1.42 23.71 -3.93
N GLN A 168 1.03 22.72 -4.72
CA GLN A 168 -0.10 22.84 -5.64
C GLN A 168 -1.42 22.98 -4.89
N ALA A 169 -1.58 22.28 -3.75
CA ALA A 169 -2.72 22.45 -2.86
C ALA A 169 -2.70 23.78 -2.07
N GLY A 170 -1.52 24.24 -1.64
CA GLY A 170 -1.32 25.39 -0.74
C GLY A 170 -1.18 26.76 -1.40
N ARG A 171 -0.99 26.85 -2.73
CA ARG A 171 -1.00 28.15 -3.46
C ARG A 171 -2.36 28.84 -3.51
N PHE A 172 -3.40 28.23 -2.95
CA PHE A 172 -4.80 28.66 -3.06
C PHE A 172 -5.58 28.51 -1.73
N GLN A 173 -4.94 28.71 -0.57
CA GLN A 173 -5.64 28.68 0.72
C GLN A 173 -6.16 30.07 1.13
N GLU A 174 -7.43 30.34 0.83
CA GLU A 174 -8.30 31.06 1.75
C GLU A 174 -9.07 30.03 2.61
N TRP A 175 -9.23 30.36 3.89
CA TRP A 175 -9.78 29.53 4.96
C TRP A 175 -11.13 28.88 4.62
N ASN A 176 -11.18 27.55 4.61
CA ASN A 176 -12.21 26.72 5.26
C ASN A 176 -11.85 25.23 5.14
N GLN A 177 -11.51 24.61 6.28
CA GLN A 177 -11.24 23.18 6.52
C GLN A 177 -10.26 22.50 5.54
N ALA A 178 -8.99 22.37 5.97
CA ALA A 178 -8.02 21.50 5.31
C ALA A 178 -8.53 20.05 5.34
N GLN A 179 -9.17 19.61 4.26
CA GLN A 179 -9.52 18.20 4.09
C GLN A 179 -8.24 17.45 3.76
N GLY A 180 -7.78 16.61 4.69
CA GLY A 180 -6.63 15.71 4.50
C GLY A 180 -6.84 14.74 3.33
N ILE A 181 -5.78 13.99 2.99
CA ILE A 181 -5.82 13.01 1.90
C ILE A 181 -6.77 11.86 2.20
N PHE A 182 -6.92 11.48 3.47
CA PHE A 182 -7.89 10.49 3.89
C PHE A 182 -9.30 11.08 3.87
N VAL A 183 -10.17 10.46 3.08
CA VAL A 183 -11.59 10.79 3.05
C VAL A 183 -12.37 9.76 3.86
N PRO A 184 -13.43 10.15 4.58
CA PRO A 184 -14.33 9.17 5.16
C PRO A 184 -14.82 8.22 4.07
N PRO A 185 -14.83 6.90 4.29
CA PRO A 185 -15.35 5.97 3.30
C PRO A 185 -16.79 6.36 2.95
N SER A 186 -17.11 6.42 1.66
CA SER A 186 -18.38 6.93 1.15
C SER A 186 -19.61 6.15 1.65
N ASN A 187 -19.41 4.94 2.20
CA ASN A 187 -20.43 4.11 2.82
C ASN A 187 -20.05 3.78 4.27
N GLN A 188 -20.55 4.57 5.23
CA GLN A 188 -20.65 4.14 6.64
C GLN A 188 -21.64 2.95 6.81
N HIS A 189 -22.36 2.59 5.74
CA HIS A 189 -23.18 1.37 5.66
C HIS A 189 -22.45 0.15 5.06
N CYS A 190 -21.12 0.18 5.02
CA CYS A 190 -20.29 -1.00 4.72
C CYS A 190 -20.28 -2.01 5.90
N GLY A 191 -21.40 -2.14 6.62
CA GLY A 191 -21.72 -3.38 7.30
C GLY A 191 -22.27 -4.35 6.26
N PHE A 192 -21.43 -4.82 5.33
CA PHE A 192 -21.83 -5.94 4.46
C PHE A 192 -22.11 -7.11 5.39
N SER A 193 -23.38 -7.39 5.67
CA SER A 193 -23.74 -8.60 6.42
C SER A 193 -23.09 -9.80 5.75
N ILE A 194 -22.64 -10.79 6.53
CA ILE A 194 -22.04 -12.02 6.01
C ILE A 194 -22.93 -12.63 4.90
N ALA A 195 -24.25 -12.51 5.06
CA ALA A 195 -25.25 -12.97 4.10
C ALA A 195 -25.18 -12.26 2.73
N GLN A 196 -25.08 -10.93 2.71
CA GLN A 196 -25.01 -10.18 1.45
C GLN A 196 -23.68 -10.42 0.71
N ARG A 197 -22.60 -10.69 1.45
CA ARG A 197 -21.28 -11.01 0.89
C ARG A 197 -21.21 -12.38 0.20
N VAL A 198 -21.99 -13.36 0.68
CA VAL A 198 -22.13 -14.67 0.01
C VAL A 198 -22.94 -14.55 -1.29
N LEU A 199 -23.88 -13.60 -1.33
CA LEU A 199 -24.78 -13.39 -2.47
C LEU A 199 -24.19 -12.49 -3.57
N GLU A 200 -23.27 -11.57 -3.22
CA GLU A 200 -22.61 -10.65 -4.15
C GLU A 200 -21.23 -11.14 -4.63
N MET A 201 -20.78 -12.33 -4.18
CA MET A 201 -19.60 -12.97 -4.77
C MET A 201 -19.88 -13.25 -6.25
N PRO A 202 -19.08 -12.71 -7.20
CA PRO A 202 -19.24 -13.02 -8.61
C PRO A 202 -19.16 -14.54 -8.80
N ASP A 203 -20.02 -15.06 -9.69
CA ASP A 203 -20.07 -16.48 -9.96
C ASP A 203 -18.68 -16.99 -10.36
N ARG A 204 -18.36 -18.20 -9.89
CA ARG A 204 -17.00 -18.67 -9.62
C ARG A 204 -16.17 -18.93 -10.89
N GLU A 205 -15.69 -17.89 -11.58
CA GLU A 205 -14.68 -18.07 -12.63
C GLU A 205 -13.24 -17.83 -12.14
N HIS A 206 -13.04 -17.15 -11.00
CA HIS A 206 -11.70 -16.72 -10.56
C HIS A 206 -11.28 -17.17 -9.15
N ILE A 207 -12.08 -18.00 -8.47
CA ILE A 207 -11.56 -18.77 -7.34
C ILE A 207 -10.90 -20.00 -7.94
N GLY A 208 -9.58 -19.95 -8.10
CA GLY A 208 -8.82 -21.12 -8.53
C GLY A 208 -9.19 -22.33 -7.68
N ILE A 209 -9.78 -23.34 -8.32
CA ILE A 209 -10.03 -24.64 -7.71
C ILE A 209 -8.69 -25.15 -7.17
N ASN A 210 -8.74 -25.79 -6.01
CA ASN A 210 -7.64 -26.08 -5.11
C ASN A 210 -6.48 -26.94 -5.66
N ASP A 211 -6.47 -27.28 -6.94
CA ASP A 211 -5.54 -28.23 -7.51
C ASP A 211 -4.42 -27.51 -8.27
N GLY A 212 -3.24 -27.46 -7.64
CA GLY A 212 -2.03 -27.09 -8.39
C GLY A 212 -0.75 -26.83 -7.61
N ILE A 213 -0.76 -26.71 -6.27
CA ILE A 213 0.50 -26.50 -5.52
C ILE A 213 0.46 -27.29 -4.20
N ARG A 214 1.27 -28.35 -4.11
CA ARG A 214 1.53 -29.06 -2.84
C ARG A 214 2.14 -28.07 -1.84
N GLY A 215 1.51 -27.89 -0.68
CA GLY A 215 2.08 -27.13 0.46
C GLY A 215 1.10 -26.15 1.11
N TRP A 216 0.19 -26.65 1.95
CA TRP A 216 -0.78 -25.84 2.71
C TRP A 216 -0.11 -24.78 3.61
N THR A 217 1.08 -25.07 4.15
CA THR A 217 1.83 -24.17 5.04
C THR A 217 2.25 -22.86 4.34
N HIS A 218 2.67 -22.93 3.08
CA HIS A 218 3.09 -21.76 2.32
C HIS A 218 1.92 -20.82 2.00
N ARG A 219 0.73 -21.37 1.69
CA ARG A 219 -0.49 -20.58 1.44
C ARG A 219 -0.91 -19.76 2.65
N VAL A 220 -1.03 -20.41 3.82
CA VAL A 220 -1.41 -19.75 5.07
C VAL A 220 -0.36 -18.70 5.48
N GLY A 221 0.93 -19.04 5.35
CA GLY A 221 2.02 -18.11 5.64
C GLY A 221 2.01 -16.86 4.76
N CYS A 222 1.68 -17.00 3.47
CA CYS A 222 1.61 -15.87 2.54
C CYS A 222 0.37 -15.00 2.76
N LEU A 223 -0.79 -15.59 3.12
CA LEU A 223 -1.99 -14.84 3.49
C LEU A 223 -1.78 -14.04 4.78
N GLY A 224 -0.99 -14.56 5.74
CA GLY A 224 -0.70 -13.88 7.00
C GLY A 224 0.06 -12.54 6.88
N ASN A 225 0.84 -12.38 5.80
CA ASN A 225 1.61 -11.17 5.51
C ASN A 225 1.05 -10.33 4.35
N ALA A 226 0.07 -10.85 3.62
CA ALA A 226 -0.53 -10.11 2.51
C ALA A 226 -1.34 -8.90 3.00
N VAL A 227 -1.24 -7.80 2.26
CA VAL A 227 -2.12 -6.65 2.42
C VAL A 227 -3.50 -7.00 1.90
N ASN A 228 -4.54 -6.60 2.64
CA ASN A 228 -5.92 -6.77 2.19
C ASN A 228 -6.19 -5.82 1.00
N PRO A 229 -6.52 -6.34 -0.20
CA PRO A 229 -6.71 -5.50 -1.38
C PRO A 229 -7.90 -4.54 -1.25
N VAL A 230 -8.90 -4.83 -0.40
CA VAL A 230 -10.02 -3.90 -0.15
C VAL A 230 -9.56 -2.64 0.58
N VAL A 231 -8.70 -2.81 1.60
CA VAL A 231 -8.11 -1.66 2.32
C VAL A 231 -7.17 -0.89 1.41
N ALA A 232 -6.32 -1.60 0.66
CA ALA A 232 -5.42 -0.98 -0.32
C ALA A 232 -6.20 -0.18 -1.39
N LYS A 233 -7.34 -0.68 -1.86
CA LYS A 233 -8.21 0.00 -2.83
C LYS A 233 -8.66 1.35 -2.29
N TYR A 234 -9.12 1.39 -1.04
CA TYR A 234 -9.51 2.63 -0.37
C TYR A 234 -8.37 3.67 -0.33
N LEU A 235 -7.12 3.23 -0.09
CA LEU A 235 -5.97 4.13 -0.09
C LEU A 235 -5.71 4.73 -1.49
N PHE A 236 -5.80 3.92 -2.54
CA PHE A 236 -5.69 4.44 -3.91
C PHE A 236 -6.85 5.37 -4.28
N GLU A 237 -8.08 5.07 -3.85
CA GLU A 237 -9.24 5.95 -4.03
C GLU A 237 -9.02 7.31 -3.33
N CYS A 238 -8.47 7.33 -2.12
CA CYS A 238 -8.08 8.56 -1.41
C CYS A 238 -7.11 9.41 -2.25
N ILE A 239 -6.06 8.79 -2.81
CA ILE A 239 -5.09 9.46 -3.69
C ILE A 239 -5.77 10.03 -4.94
N ILE A 240 -6.61 9.24 -5.62
CA ILE A 240 -7.33 9.67 -6.83
C ILE A 240 -8.24 10.87 -6.52
N LEU A 241 -8.98 10.81 -5.41
CA LEU A 241 -9.87 11.91 -5.00
C LEU A 241 -9.08 13.17 -4.65
N TYR A 242 -7.97 13.03 -3.94
CA TYR A 242 -7.09 14.14 -3.60
C TYR A 242 -6.47 14.79 -4.84
N GLU A 243 -5.97 13.97 -5.78
CA GLU A 243 -5.45 14.43 -7.07
C GLU A 243 -6.50 15.19 -7.88
N ASN A 244 -7.73 14.67 -7.92
CA ASN A 244 -8.84 15.30 -8.64
C ASN A 244 -9.22 16.65 -8.02
N LYS A 245 -9.18 16.77 -6.68
CA LYS A 245 -9.39 18.05 -5.99
C LYS A 245 -8.32 19.07 -6.36
N ILE A 246 -7.05 18.67 -6.37
CA ILE A 246 -5.93 19.55 -6.80
C ILE A 246 -6.12 19.96 -8.26
N SER A 247 -6.42 19.01 -9.14
CA SER A 247 -6.55 19.26 -10.59
C SER A 247 -7.73 20.19 -10.93
N LYS A 248 -8.87 20.05 -10.25
CA LYS A 248 -10.06 20.89 -10.45
C LYS A 248 -9.88 22.32 -9.94
N ARG A 249 -8.96 22.57 -9.01
CA ARG A 249 -8.68 23.89 -8.43
C ARG A 249 -7.61 24.69 -9.17
N ILE A 250 -6.90 24.07 -10.13
CA ILE A 250 -5.88 24.71 -10.97
C ILE A 250 -6.47 25.19 -12.32
N LYS A 251 -7.63 24.67 -12.72
CA LYS A 251 -8.40 25.16 -13.88
C LYS A 251 -9.35 26.27 -13.45
#